data_AF-A0ABD2YJN0-F1
#
_entry.id   AF-A0ABD2YJN0-F1
#
_cell.length_a   1.000
_cell.length_b   1.000
_cell.length_c   1.000
_cell.angle_alpha   90.00
_cell.angle_beta   90.00
_cell.angle_gamma   90.00
#
_symmetry.space_group_name_H-M   'P 1'
#
loop_
_entity.id
_entity.type
_entity.pdbx_description
1 polymer ?
#
loop_
_entity_poly.entity_id
_entity_poly.type
_entity_poly.pdbx_seq_one_letter_code
_entity_poly.pdbx_strand_id
1 'polypeptide(L)'
;MNQDAAMHLQIVDQTRDACEMWGFFQVINHGISVGVIDKMIDIVRMFLEEEADIKRPFCTSDPKTILRYNNGTFDRTRMKRAVTWGDCVSCAIDHLPANLQGLLGEFRYAKIQIS
;
A
#
# COMPACT_ATOMS: atom_id res chain seq x y z
N MET A 1 -22.36 -28.96 -16.22
CA MET A 1 -22.08 -27.54 -15.88
C MET A 1 -20.63 -27.47 -15.45
N ASN A 2 -19.88 -26.49 -15.96
CA ASN A 2 -18.47 -26.31 -15.60
C ASN A 2 -18.38 -25.89 -14.12
N GLN A 3 -17.79 -26.74 -13.27
CA GLN A 3 -17.71 -26.51 -11.82
C GLN A 3 -16.95 -25.21 -11.49
N ASP A 4 -15.94 -24.86 -12.29
CA ASP A 4 -15.19 -23.61 -12.14
C ASP A 4 -16.06 -22.38 -12.37
N ALA A 5 -16.96 -22.44 -13.36
CA ALA A 5 -17.85 -21.33 -13.64
C ALA A 5 -18.86 -21.08 -12.51
N ALA A 6 -19.38 -22.16 -11.90
CA ALA A 6 -20.28 -22.06 -10.76
C ALA A 6 -19.57 -21.50 -9.52
N MET A 7 -18.34 -21.96 -9.25
CA MET A 7 -17.53 -21.46 -8.15
C MET A 7 -17.17 -19.97 -8.33
N HIS A 8 -16.80 -19.55 -9.55
CA HIS A 8 -16.51 -18.15 -9.85
C HIS A 8 -17.72 -17.25 -9.61
N LEU A 9 -18.92 -17.66 -10.07
CA LEU A 9 -20.16 -16.90 -9.84
C LEU A 9 -20.45 -16.74 -8.34
N GLN A 10 -20.28 -17.82 -7.57
CA GLN A 10 -20.47 -17.76 -6.12
C GLN A 10 -19.51 -16.77 -5.44
N ILE A 11 -18.24 -16.71 -5.85
CA ILE A 11 -17.25 -15.76 -5.31
C ILE A 11 -17.64 -14.31 -5.67
N VAL A 12 -18.10 -14.08 -6.90
CA VAL A 12 -18.57 -12.75 -7.34
C VAL A 12 -19.75 -12.29 -6.49
N ASP A 13 -20.73 -13.16 -6.25
CA ASP A 13 -21.91 -12.82 -5.44
C ASP A 13 -21.52 -12.55 -3.97
N GLN A 14 -20.66 -13.38 -3.38
CA GLN A 14 -20.15 -13.11 -2.02
C GLN A 14 -19.39 -11.79 -1.91
N THR A 15 -18.61 -11.45 -2.94
CA THR A 15 -17.87 -10.18 -3.00
C THR A 15 -18.82 -9.00 -3.10
N ARG A 16 -19.87 -9.10 -3.93
CA ARG A 16 -20.93 -8.09 -4.03
C ARG A 16 -21.62 -7.89 -2.69
N ASP A 17 -22.09 -8.96 -2.06
CA ASP A 17 -22.81 -8.90 -0.79
C ASP A 17 -21.94 -8.26 0.30
N ALA A 18 -20.64 -8.60 0.36
CA ALA A 18 -19.74 -8.02 1.33
C ALA A 18 -19.48 -6.52 1.09
N CYS A 19 -19.36 -6.09 -0.17
CA CYS A 19 -19.27 -4.68 -0.54
C CYS A 19 -20.52 -3.91 -0.12
N GLU A 20 -21.72 -4.44 -0.40
CA GLU A 20 -22.99 -3.77 -0.15
C GLU A 20 -23.34 -3.72 1.35
N MET A 21 -23.08 -4.80 2.08
CA MET A 21 -23.49 -4.92 3.49
C MET A 21 -22.45 -4.35 4.46
N TRP A 22 -21.16 -4.55 4.19
CA TRP A 22 -20.08 -4.25 5.14
C TRP A 22 -19.12 -3.17 4.66
N GLY A 23 -18.96 -3.02 3.34
CA GLY A 23 -17.97 -2.11 2.75
C GLY A 23 -16.52 -2.57 2.91
N PHE A 24 -16.27 -3.77 3.43
CA PHE A 24 -14.95 -4.41 3.51
C PHE A 24 -15.08 -5.94 3.59
N PHE A 25 -14.02 -6.64 3.17
CA PHE A 25 -13.89 -8.10 3.27
C PHE A 25 -12.41 -8.49 3.26
N GLN A 26 -12.12 -9.74 3.66
CA GLN A 26 -10.78 -10.30 3.57
C GLN A 26 -10.71 -11.30 2.42
N VAL A 27 -9.63 -11.24 1.65
CA VAL A 27 -9.33 -12.25 0.62
C VAL A 27 -8.25 -13.17 1.15
N ILE A 28 -8.59 -14.45 1.29
CA ILE A 28 -7.63 -15.52 1.57
C ILE A 28 -7.30 -16.27 0.28
N ASN A 29 -6.16 -16.96 0.22
CA ASN A 29 -5.70 -17.68 -0.97
C ASN A 29 -5.60 -16.79 -2.24
N HIS A 30 -5.22 -15.52 -2.06
CA HIS A 30 -5.13 -14.50 -3.12
C HIS A 30 -3.99 -14.73 -4.16
N GLY A 31 -3.24 -15.82 -4.08
CA GLY A 31 -2.12 -16.13 -4.98
C GLY A 31 -0.82 -15.35 -4.73
N ILE A 32 -0.86 -14.22 -4.03
CA ILE A 32 0.36 -13.53 -3.56
C ILE A 32 1.10 -14.40 -2.54
N SER A 33 2.41 -14.61 -2.74
CA SER A 33 3.22 -15.41 -1.82
C SER A 33 3.44 -14.70 -0.49
N VAL A 34 3.45 -15.48 0.60
CA VAL A 34 3.67 -14.96 1.96
C VAL A 34 5.00 -14.20 2.07
N GLY A 35 6.07 -14.71 1.43
CA GLY A 35 7.37 -14.05 1.44
C GLY A 35 7.38 -12.65 0.78
N VAL A 36 6.49 -12.38 -0.18
CA VAL A 36 6.33 -11.01 -0.73
C VAL A 36 5.66 -10.10 0.29
N ILE A 37 4.64 -10.59 1.01
CA ILE A 37 3.95 -9.82 2.05
C ILE A 37 4.91 -9.52 3.21
N ASP A 38 5.63 -10.52 3.71
CA ASP A 38 6.60 -10.37 4.81
C ASP A 38 7.69 -9.37 4.43
N LYS A 39 8.26 -9.50 3.23
CA LYS A 39 9.28 -8.56 2.74
C LYS A 39 8.76 -7.13 2.69
N MET A 40 7.52 -6.91 2.24
CA MET A 40 6.94 -5.56 2.20
C MET A 40 6.74 -4.98 3.61
N ILE A 41 6.29 -5.80 4.58
CA ILE A 41 6.19 -5.39 5.98
C ILE A 41 7.57 -5.01 6.52
N ASP A 42 8.59 -5.84 6.29
CA ASP A 42 9.96 -5.60 6.77
C ASP A 42 10.56 -4.33 6.17
N ILE A 43 10.40 -4.10 4.87
CA ILE A 43 10.89 -2.88 4.20
C ILE A 43 10.28 -1.61 4.82
N VAL A 44 8.96 -1.61 5.06
CA VAL A 44 8.28 -0.46 5.68
C VAL A 44 8.76 -0.26 7.10
N ARG A 45 8.92 -1.34 7.89
CA ARG A 45 9.43 -1.27 9.26
C ARG A 45 10.85 -0.72 9.32
N MET A 46 11.76 -1.27 8.53
CA MET A 46 13.15 -0.79 8.44
C MET A 46 13.18 0.72 8.15
N PHE A 47 12.43 1.18 7.14
CA PHE A 47 12.37 2.60 6.82
C PHE A 47 11.81 3.46 7.97
N LEU A 48 10.77 3.01 8.67
CA LEU A 48 10.19 3.77 9.78
C LEU A 48 11.13 3.84 11.00
N GLU A 49 11.94 2.81 11.21
CA GLU A 49 12.94 2.71 12.28
C GLU A 49 14.22 3.52 12.00
N GLU A 50 14.46 3.95 10.74
CA GLU A 50 15.59 4.81 10.36
C GLU A 50 15.61 6.16 11.10
N GLU A 51 16.79 6.79 11.11
CA GLU A 51 17.00 8.10 11.71
C GLU A 51 16.19 9.19 11.00
N ALA A 52 15.80 10.22 11.77
CA ALA A 52 14.97 11.32 11.26
C ALA A 52 15.63 12.07 10.08
N ASP A 53 16.96 12.16 10.05
CA ASP A 53 17.72 12.81 8.97
C ASP A 53 17.58 12.06 7.64
N ILE A 54 17.49 10.72 7.68
CA ILE A 54 17.30 9.86 6.51
C ILE A 54 15.85 9.96 6.00
N LYS A 55 14.87 10.10 6.91
CA LYS A 55 13.45 10.22 6.57
C LYS A 55 13.03 11.63 6.12
N ARG A 56 13.74 12.68 6.56
CA ARG A 56 13.40 14.09 6.30
C ARG A 56 13.22 14.44 4.81
N PRO A 57 14.05 13.96 3.87
CA PRO A 57 13.86 14.24 2.43
C PRO A 57 12.53 13.75 1.87
N PHE A 58 11.92 12.73 2.49
CA PHE A 58 10.64 12.17 2.08
C PHE A 58 9.44 12.89 2.70
N CYS A 59 9.66 13.77 3.70
CA CYS A 59 8.65 14.64 4.29
C CYS A 59 8.41 15.85 3.38
N THR A 60 7.77 15.61 2.23
CA THR A 60 7.61 16.60 1.17
C THR A 60 6.16 16.92 0.81
N SER A 61 6.00 18.19 0.48
CA SER A 61 4.80 18.84 0.03
C SER A 61 4.61 18.81 -1.49
N ASP A 62 5.61 18.35 -2.25
CA ASP A 62 5.57 18.34 -3.71
C ASP A 62 4.68 17.21 -4.23
N PRO A 63 3.52 17.46 -4.86
CA PRO A 63 2.60 16.43 -5.35
C PRO A 63 3.21 15.48 -6.39
N LYS A 64 4.37 15.82 -6.98
CA LYS A 64 5.06 14.99 -7.97
C LYS A 64 5.94 13.89 -7.36
N THR A 65 6.24 13.96 -6.06
CA THR A 65 7.04 12.93 -5.40
C THR A 65 6.32 11.58 -5.35
N ILE A 66 7.01 10.53 -5.79
CA ILE A 66 6.48 9.15 -5.84
C ILE A 66 6.35 8.58 -4.43
N LEU A 67 7.38 8.72 -3.59
CA LEU A 67 7.42 8.24 -2.21
C LEU A 67 7.34 9.39 -1.22
N ARG A 68 6.48 9.27 -0.21
CA ARG A 68 6.30 10.27 0.85
C ARG A 68 6.34 9.64 2.22
N TYR A 69 6.89 10.38 3.16
CA TYR A 69 6.83 10.10 4.58
C TYR A 69 6.01 11.19 5.25
N ASN A 70 5.00 10.80 6.04
CA ASN A 70 4.14 11.71 6.79
C ASN A 70 4.21 11.33 8.26
N ASN A 71 4.54 12.31 9.10
CA ASN A 71 4.60 12.18 10.55
C ASN A 71 3.36 12.85 11.18
N GLY A 72 2.23 12.15 11.16
CA GLY A 72 0.95 12.71 11.55
C GLY A 72 0.32 13.62 10.48
N THR A 73 -1.00 13.52 10.36
CA THR A 73 -1.89 14.21 9.39
C THR A 73 -1.61 13.97 7.90
N PHE A 74 -2.51 13.20 7.27
CA PHE A 74 -2.65 13.00 5.82
C PHE A 74 -3.22 14.24 5.08
N ASP A 75 -3.64 15.25 5.83
CA ASP A 75 -4.36 16.43 5.35
C ASP A 75 -3.51 17.69 5.56
N ARG A 76 -3.12 18.31 4.45
CA ARG A 76 -2.28 19.53 4.43
C ARG A 76 -3.09 20.83 4.53
N THR A 77 -4.41 20.75 4.69
CA THR A 77 -5.18 21.94 5.04
C THR A 77 -4.74 22.38 6.44
N ARG A 78 -4.27 23.62 6.54
CA ARG A 78 -3.70 24.25 7.75
C ARG A 78 -4.65 24.32 8.96
N MET A 79 -5.80 23.65 8.93
CA MET A 79 -6.92 23.85 9.84
C MET A 79 -7.53 22.52 10.30
N LYS A 80 -6.85 21.78 11.19
CA LYS A 80 -7.53 20.79 12.05
C LYS A 80 -7.11 20.93 13.50
N ARG A 81 -8.11 20.81 14.39
CA ARG A 81 -8.01 20.89 15.86
C ARG A 81 -7.45 19.61 16.50
N ALA A 82 -7.15 18.58 15.72
CA ALA A 82 -6.63 17.30 16.18
C ALA A 82 -5.67 16.70 15.15
N VAL A 83 -4.61 16.06 15.65
CA VAL A 83 -3.61 15.33 14.86
C VAL A 83 -3.84 13.82 15.04
N THR A 84 -3.59 13.06 13.98
CA THR A 84 -3.56 11.59 14.08
C THR A 84 -2.21 11.15 14.64
N TRP A 85 -2.24 10.27 15.63
CA TRP A 85 -1.03 9.62 16.14
C TRP A 85 -0.60 8.50 15.21
N GLY A 86 0.54 8.65 14.55
CA GLY A 86 1.15 7.64 13.70
C GLY A 86 1.94 8.22 12.54
N ASP A 87 2.99 7.49 12.16
CA ASP A 87 3.77 7.75 10.96
C ASP A 87 3.27 6.89 9.80
N CYS A 88 3.37 7.39 8.57
CA CYS A 88 2.92 6.67 7.38
C CYS A 88 3.83 6.93 6.19
N VAL A 89 4.09 5.88 5.42
CA VAL A 89 4.72 5.95 4.10
C VAL A 89 3.64 5.81 3.05
N SER A 90 3.57 6.74 2.09
CA SER A 90 2.65 6.66 0.96
C SER A 90 3.39 6.70 -0.36
N CYS A 91 2.92 5.91 -1.33
CA CYS A 91 3.49 5.83 -2.67
C CYS A 91 2.39 5.97 -3.72
N ALA A 92 2.56 6.87 -4.69
CA ALA A 92 1.68 6.95 -5.86
C ALA A 92 2.14 5.93 -6.91
N ILE A 93 1.31 4.91 -7.17
CA ILE A 93 1.63 3.77 -8.05
C ILE A 93 1.23 4.05 -9.52
N ASP A 94 0.23 4.92 -9.73
CA ASP A 94 -0.38 5.22 -11.05
C ASP A 94 0.60 5.79 -12.10
N HIS A 95 1.79 6.25 -11.66
CA HIS A 95 2.82 6.84 -12.49
C HIS A 95 4.22 6.31 -12.20
N LEU A 96 4.37 5.08 -11.68
CA LEU A 96 5.69 4.50 -11.45
C LEU A 96 6.49 4.51 -12.78
N PRO A 97 7.58 5.27 -12.87
CA PRO A 97 8.44 5.17 -14.04
C PRO A 97 8.98 3.75 -14.11
N ALA A 98 9.15 3.22 -15.33
CA ALA A 98 9.58 1.84 -15.55
C ALA A 98 10.87 1.48 -14.79
N ASN A 99 11.69 2.48 -14.49
CA ASN A 99 12.73 2.41 -13.49
C ASN A 99 12.17 2.91 -12.14
N LEU A 100 12.10 2.04 -11.14
CA LEU A 100 11.68 2.33 -9.76
C LEU A 100 12.66 3.30 -9.02
N GLN A 101 13.31 4.20 -9.76
CA GLN A 101 14.38 5.10 -9.36
C GLN A 101 14.00 6.16 -8.32
N GLY A 102 12.70 6.40 -8.12
CA GLY A 102 12.19 7.26 -7.04
C GLY A 102 11.92 6.53 -5.72
N LEU A 103 12.00 5.20 -5.68
CA LEU A 103 11.82 4.40 -4.47
C LEU A 103 13.18 4.12 -3.82
N LEU A 104 13.26 4.00 -2.49
CA LEU A 104 14.47 3.47 -1.85
C LEU A 104 14.76 2.06 -2.38
N GLY A 105 16.03 1.66 -2.47
CA GLY A 105 16.45 0.39 -3.08
C GLY A 105 15.64 -0.81 -2.59
N GLU A 106 15.34 -0.83 -1.30
CA GLU A 106 14.51 -1.83 -0.63
C GLU A 106 13.09 -1.95 -1.23
N PHE A 107 12.46 -0.83 -1.60
CA PHE A 107 11.12 -0.78 -2.18
C PHE A 107 11.08 -1.10 -3.69
N ARG A 108 12.23 -1.24 -4.37
CA ARG A 108 12.29 -1.50 -5.82
C ARG A 108 12.12 -2.96 -6.21
N TYR A 109 12.28 -3.88 -5.26
CA TYR A 109 12.34 -5.32 -5.56
C TYR A 109 11.04 -6.08 -5.30
N ALA A 110 9.92 -5.38 -5.08
CA ALA A 110 8.59 -5.98 -5.04
C ALA A 110 8.02 -6.13 -6.46
N LYS A 111 8.74 -6.84 -7.34
CA LYS A 111 8.23 -7.19 -8.67
C LYS A 111 7.25 -8.36 -8.49
N ILE A 112 5.96 -8.06 -8.44
CA ILE A 112 4.90 -9.07 -8.40
C ILE A 112 4.87 -9.72 -9.78
N GLN A 113 5.51 -10.87 -9.95
CA GLN A 113 5.19 -11.77 -11.05
C GLN A 113 4.00 -12.62 -10.62
N ILE A 114 2.83 -12.26 -11.13
CA ILE A 114 1.67 -13.15 -11.12
C ILE A 114 1.94 -14.17 -12.23
N SER A 115 2.28 -15.40 -11.85
CA SER A 115 2.32 -16.56 -12.77
C SER A 115 0.93 -17.15 -12.91
#